data_AF-A0A9E4MNX7-F1
#
_entry.id   AF-A0A9E4MNX7-F1
#
_cell.length_a   1.000
_cell.length_b   1.000
_cell.length_c   1.000
_cell.angle_alpha   90.00
_cell.angle_beta   90.00
_cell.angle_gamma   90.00
#
_symmetry.space_group_name_H-M   'P 1'
#
loop_
_entity.id
_entity.type
_entity.pdbx_description
1 polymer ?
#
loop_
_entity_poly.entity_id
_entity_poly.type
_entity_poly.pdbx_seq_one_letter_code
_entity_poly.pdbx_strand_id
1 'polypeptide(L)'
;MSAPASAAQRPDLRRWAVLAITTVAVPLVPFALVGELPSHVWLAATDGHAVQIGSFGALLLAADLLLPIPSSVVGALLGARLGPALGFTFCLAGLICGHSLGYALGRLWPARWAPRHAPRTSPWIVLLSRPIPVVAEA
;
A
#
# COMPACT_ATOMS: atom_id res chain seq x y z
N MET A 1 -31.41 -13.73 -38.68
CA MET A 1 -31.83 -12.98 -37.48
C MET A 1 -30.57 -12.69 -36.68
N SER A 2 -30.01 -11.49 -36.83
CA SER A 2 -28.69 -11.07 -36.34
C SER A 2 -28.76 -10.51 -34.91
N ALA A 3 -27.86 -10.95 -34.04
CA ALA A 3 -27.74 -10.46 -32.66
C ALA A 3 -27.20 -9.01 -32.65
N PRO A 4 -27.72 -8.11 -31.79
CA PRO A 4 -27.18 -6.76 -31.68
C PRO A 4 -25.84 -6.77 -30.94
N ALA A 5 -24.86 -6.07 -31.53
CA ALA A 5 -23.55 -5.82 -30.96
C ALA A 5 -23.65 -5.06 -29.63
N SER A 6 -22.95 -5.54 -28.60
CA SER A 6 -22.86 -4.89 -27.29
C SER A 6 -22.20 -3.52 -27.43
N ALA A 7 -22.96 -2.44 -27.23
CA ALA A 7 -22.44 -1.09 -27.16
C ALA A 7 -21.38 -1.00 -26.04
N ALA A 8 -20.12 -0.75 -26.42
CA ALA A 8 -19.05 -0.51 -25.47
C ALA A 8 -19.37 0.76 -24.66
N GLN A 9 -19.74 0.58 -23.39
CA GLN A 9 -19.93 1.67 -22.44
C GLN A 9 -18.64 2.48 -22.35
N ARG A 10 -18.67 3.77 -22.75
CA ARG A 10 -17.52 4.66 -22.59
C ARG A 10 -17.32 4.91 -21.09
N PRO A 11 -16.12 4.73 -20.55
CA PRO A 11 -15.86 4.98 -19.13
C PRO A 11 -16.11 6.46 -18.81
N ASP A 12 -16.85 6.73 -17.73
CA ASP A 12 -17.09 8.09 -17.24
C ASP A 12 -15.80 8.64 -16.62
N LEU A 13 -14.97 9.25 -17.47
CA LEU A 13 -13.64 9.75 -17.13
C LEU A 13 -13.67 10.69 -15.91
N ARG A 14 -14.74 11.47 -15.77
CA ARG A 14 -14.91 12.41 -14.66
C ARG A 14 -15.09 11.68 -13.32
N ARG A 15 -15.89 10.62 -13.27
CA ARG A 15 -16.04 9.81 -12.04
C ARG A 15 -14.73 9.16 -11.63
N TRP A 16 -13.99 8.60 -12.59
CA TRP A 16 -12.69 7.98 -12.33
C TRP A 16 -11.65 9.00 -11.88
N ALA A 17 -11.61 10.19 -12.48
CA ALA A 17 -10.74 11.27 -12.05
C ALA A 17 -11.04 11.72 -10.62
N VAL A 18 -12.32 11.91 -10.27
CA VAL A 18 -12.71 12.26 -8.89
C VAL A 18 -12.27 11.18 -7.90
N LEU A 19 -12.56 9.90 -8.19
CA LEU A 19 -12.16 8.79 -7.32
C LEU A 19 -10.64 8.71 -7.15
N ALA A 20 -9.88 8.85 -8.24
CA ALA A 20 -8.42 8.84 -8.19
C ALA A 20 -7.87 10.01 -7.35
N ILE A 21 -8.36 11.23 -7.60
CA ILE A 21 -7.94 12.43 -6.86
C ILE A 21 -8.28 12.28 -5.38
N THR A 22 -9.49 11.86 -5.04
CA THR A 22 -9.88 11.69 -3.63
C THR A 22 -9.03 10.62 -2.95
N THR A 23 -8.79 9.48 -3.61
CA THR A 23 -7.97 8.39 -3.05
C THR A 23 -6.55 8.83 -2.76
N VAL A 24 -5.96 9.68 -3.62
CA VAL A 24 -4.62 10.23 -3.39
C VAL A 24 -4.63 11.38 -2.38
N ALA A 25 -5.66 12.22 -2.40
CA ALA A 25 -5.75 13.39 -1.52
C ALA A 25 -5.92 13.01 -0.04
N VAL A 26 -6.67 11.94 0.25
CA VAL A 26 -6.91 11.48 1.63
C VAL A 26 -5.61 11.23 2.42
N PRO A 27 -4.62 10.49 1.90
CA PRO A 27 -3.32 10.35 2.57
C PRO A 27 -2.38 11.55 2.35
N LEU A 28 -2.43 12.21 1.19
CA LEU A 28 -1.45 13.23 0.82
C LEU A 28 -1.70 14.58 1.51
N VAL A 29 -2.96 14.97 1.70
CA VAL A 29 -3.31 16.27 2.30
C VAL A 29 -2.87 16.35 3.77
N PRO A 30 -3.15 15.37 4.65
CA PRO A 30 -2.63 15.39 6.02
C PRO A 30 -1.10 15.46 6.05
N PHE A 31 -0.42 14.71 5.19
CA PHE A 31 1.03 14.73 5.09
C PHE A 31 1.56 16.12 4.66
N ALA A 32 0.96 16.72 3.64
CA ALA A 32 1.32 18.05 3.17
C ALA A 32 1.05 19.15 4.21
N LEU A 33 0.02 19.01 5.04
CA LEU A 33 -0.32 19.97 6.09
C LEU A 33 0.55 19.83 7.34
N VAL A 34 0.93 18.61 7.72
CA VAL A 34 1.80 18.35 8.89
C VAL A 34 3.27 18.67 8.57
N GLY A 35 3.67 18.59 7.30
CA GLY A 35 5.03 18.88 6.86
C GLY A 35 6.05 17.82 7.27
N GLU A 36 7.34 18.10 7.07
CA GLU A 36 8.42 17.26 7.56
C GLU A 36 8.45 17.29 9.09
N LEU A 37 8.13 16.17 9.74
CA LEU A 37 8.40 16.03 11.17
C LEU A 37 9.90 16.28 11.40
N PRO A 38 10.29 16.98 12.48
CA PRO A 38 11.70 17.24 12.81
C PRO A 38 12.47 15.93 12.98
N SER A 39 12.99 15.45 11.86
CA SER A 39 13.61 14.14 11.70
C SER A 39 14.85 14.03 12.56
N HIS A 40 15.60 15.12 12.73
CA HIS A 40 16.78 15.23 13.57
C HIS A 40 16.48 15.01 15.07
N VAL A 41 15.35 15.51 15.60
CA VAL A 41 14.97 15.32 17.02
C VAL A 41 14.50 13.89 17.26
N TRP A 42 13.76 13.33 16.31
CA TRP A 42 13.37 11.92 16.38
C TRP A 42 14.62 11.03 16.27
N LEU A 43 15.42 11.14 15.21
CA LEU A 43 16.58 10.27 14.97
C LEU A 43 17.67 10.35 16.05
N ALA A 44 17.77 11.47 16.78
CA ALA A 44 18.69 11.60 17.91
C ALA A 44 18.25 10.82 19.16
N ALA A 45 16.97 10.45 19.29
CA ALA A 45 16.46 9.62 20.38
C ALA A 45 16.75 8.14 20.09
N THR A 46 17.99 7.71 20.36
CA THR A 46 18.38 6.29 20.33
C THR A 46 18.02 5.65 21.66
N ASP A 47 16.73 5.38 21.85
CA ASP A 47 16.27 4.69 23.05
C ASP A 47 16.47 3.17 22.84
N GLY A 48 16.80 2.43 23.91
CA GLY A 48 17.04 0.96 23.89
C GLY A 48 15.84 0.08 23.50
N HIS A 49 14.78 0.66 22.92
CA HIS A 49 13.48 0.04 22.64
C HIS A 49 13.32 -0.37 21.16
N ALA A 50 14.40 -0.84 20.52
CA ALA A 50 14.42 -1.19 19.09
C ALA A 50 13.29 -2.15 18.67
N VAL A 51 13.01 -3.16 19.49
CA VAL A 51 11.94 -4.14 19.22
C VAL A 51 10.55 -3.51 19.26
N GLN A 52 10.30 -2.61 20.22
CA GLN A 52 9.00 -1.94 20.35
C GLN A 52 8.76 -1.04 19.14
N ILE A 53 9.74 -0.19 18.80
CA ILE A 53 9.67 0.71 17.63
C ILE A 53 9.46 -0.10 16.34
N GLY A 54 10.24 -1.18 16.17
CA GLY A 54 10.10 -2.08 15.04
C GLY A 54 8.72 -2.72 14.94
N SER A 55 8.20 -3.25 16.05
CA SER A 55 6.89 -3.88 16.10
C SER A 55 5.74 -2.91 15.81
N PHE A 56 5.81 -1.68 16.35
CA PHE A 56 4.82 -0.64 16.06
C PHE A 56 4.85 -0.22 14.59
N GLY A 57 6.04 -0.01 14.02
CA GLY A 57 6.17 0.31 12.60
C GLY A 57 5.68 -0.83 11.70
N ALA A 58 5.99 -2.09 12.04
CA ALA A 58 5.50 -3.26 11.32
C ALA A 58 3.96 -3.41 11.42
N LEU A 59 3.38 -3.14 12.59
CA LEU A 59 1.92 -3.14 12.79
C LEU A 59 1.27 -2.02 11.98
N LEU A 60 1.87 -0.83 11.96
CA LEU A 60 1.39 0.31 11.18
C LEU A 60 1.42 0.01 9.67
N LEU A 61 2.49 -0.64 9.18
CA LEU A 61 2.58 -1.14 7.82
C LEU A 61 1.53 -2.22 7.52
N ALA A 62 1.26 -3.12 8.46
CA ALA A 62 0.20 -4.11 8.30
C ALA A 62 -1.20 -3.46 8.26
N ALA A 63 -1.39 -2.38 9.01
CA ALA A 63 -2.62 -1.61 9.07
C ALA A 63 -2.82 -0.66 7.87
N ASP A 64 -1.81 -0.49 7.01
CA ASP A 64 -1.88 0.31 5.78
C ASP A 64 -3.02 -0.16 4.84
N LEU A 65 -3.41 -1.43 4.95
CA LEU A 65 -4.58 -1.99 4.27
C LEU A 65 -5.90 -1.24 4.61
N LEU A 66 -6.00 -0.72 5.85
CA LEU A 66 -7.20 -0.08 6.39
C LEU A 66 -7.07 1.44 6.46
N LEU A 67 -5.89 1.92 6.83
CA LEU A 67 -5.55 3.33 6.96
C LEU A 67 -4.57 3.61 5.83
N PRO A 68 -4.92 4.37 4.77
CA PRO A 68 -4.01 4.62 3.67
C PRO A 68 -2.80 5.43 4.19
N ILE A 69 -1.74 4.73 4.58
CA ILE A 69 -0.54 5.28 5.19
C ILE A 69 0.58 5.10 4.16
N PRO A 70 1.38 6.13 3.87
CA PRO A 70 2.50 5.98 2.94
C PRO A 70 3.55 5.01 3.51
N SER A 71 3.51 3.74 3.10
CA SER A 71 4.40 2.68 3.58
C SER A 71 5.89 2.98 3.33
N SER A 72 6.21 3.75 2.29
CA SER A 72 7.57 4.25 2.02
C SER A 72 8.10 5.15 3.13
N VAL A 73 7.24 6.00 3.72
CA VAL A 73 7.62 6.87 4.84
C VAL A 73 7.88 6.05 6.09
N VAL A 74 6.99 5.09 6.39
CA VAL A 74 7.16 4.21 7.56
C VAL A 74 8.43 3.34 7.42
N GLY A 75 8.69 2.82 6.23
CA GLY A 75 9.92 2.07 5.94
C GLY A 75 11.19 2.91 6.08
N ALA A 76 11.18 4.14 5.57
CA ALA A 76 12.30 5.07 5.73
C ALA A 76 12.56 5.41 7.21
N LEU A 77 11.50 5.63 7.99
CA LEU A 77 11.61 5.88 9.44
C LEU A 77 12.15 4.67 10.20
N LEU A 78 11.70 3.46 9.87
CA LEU A 78 12.23 2.22 10.46
C LEU A 78 13.70 2.01 10.14
N GLY A 79 14.11 2.22 8.89
CA GLY A 79 15.51 2.14 8.47
C GLY A 79 16.40 3.18 9.15
N ALA A 80 15.90 4.42 9.26
CA ALA A 80 16.65 5.50 9.89
C ALA A 80 16.75 5.33 11.43
N ARG A 81 15.76 4.69 12.08
CA ARG A 81 15.76 4.45 13.54
C ARG A 81 16.44 3.17 14.00
N LEU A 82 16.26 2.07 13.28
CA LEU A 82 16.78 0.76 13.67
C LEU A 82 18.06 0.38 12.92
N GLY A 83 18.49 1.22 11.99
CA GLY A 83 19.51 0.90 11.02
C GLY A 83 18.95 0.06 9.86
N PRO A 84 19.73 -0.09 8.78
CA PRO A 84 19.26 -0.68 7.52
C PRO A 84 18.82 -2.14 7.69
N ALA A 85 19.56 -2.95 8.45
CA ALA A 85 19.26 -4.37 8.61
C ALA A 85 17.97 -4.61 9.41
N LEU A 86 17.89 -4.09 10.64
CA LEU A 86 16.71 -4.28 11.50
C LEU A 86 15.50 -3.56 10.92
N GLY A 87 15.67 -2.32 10.42
CA GLY A 87 14.59 -1.59 9.75
C GLY A 87 14.03 -2.36 8.55
N PHE A 88 14.90 -2.96 7.72
CA PHE A 88 14.48 -3.83 6.62
C PHE A 88 13.68 -5.04 7.12
N THR A 89 14.15 -5.74 8.16
CA THR A 89 13.45 -6.94 8.66
C THR A 89 12.04 -6.62 9.19
N PHE A 90 11.88 -5.55 9.97
CA PHE A 90 10.57 -5.15 10.49
C PHE A 90 9.66 -4.61 9.39
N CYS A 91 10.21 -3.86 8.43
CA CYS A 91 9.46 -3.38 7.27
C CYS A 91 8.93 -4.56 6.44
N LEU A 92 9.80 -5.51 6.10
CA LEU A 92 9.45 -6.72 5.36
C LEU A 92 8.38 -7.53 6.09
N ALA A 93 8.56 -7.75 7.40
CA ALA A 93 7.60 -8.49 8.22
C ALA A 93 6.22 -7.82 8.24
N GLY A 94 6.18 -6.49 8.42
CA GLY A 94 4.94 -5.70 8.40
C GLY A 94 4.20 -5.81 7.07
N LEU A 95 4.93 -5.66 5.95
CA LEU A 95 4.36 -5.76 4.61
C LEU A 95 3.84 -7.17 4.29
N ILE A 96 4.60 -8.21 4.62
CA ILE A 96 4.16 -9.62 4.43
C ILE A 96 2.91 -9.89 5.26
N CYS A 97 2.89 -9.44 6.51
CA CYS A 97 1.75 -9.62 7.40
C CYS A 97 0.50 -8.89 6.87
N GLY A 98 0.63 -7.61 6.49
CA GLY A 98 -0.46 -6.82 5.93
C GLY A 98 -1.06 -7.44 4.67
N HIS A 99 -0.21 -7.89 3.74
CA HIS A 99 -0.67 -8.56 2.52
C HIS A 99 -1.35 -9.91 2.80
N SER A 100 -0.79 -10.70 3.73
CA SER A 100 -1.37 -11.98 4.12
C SER A 100 -2.73 -11.80 4.79
N LEU A 101 -2.86 -10.78 5.65
CA LEU A 101 -4.11 -10.41 6.30
C LEU A 101 -5.14 -9.92 5.27
N GLY A 102 -4.74 -9.05 4.34
CA GLY A 102 -5.62 -8.58 3.27
C GLY A 102 -6.11 -9.71 2.36
N TYR A 103 -5.24 -10.66 2.03
CA TYR A 103 -5.64 -11.87 1.30
C TYR A 103 -6.63 -12.73 2.10
N ALA A 104 -6.37 -12.96 3.39
CA ALA A 104 -7.25 -13.73 4.25
C ALA A 104 -8.64 -13.07 4.39
N LEU A 105 -8.68 -11.75 4.62
CA LEU A 105 -9.91 -10.98 4.69
C LEU A 105 -10.67 -11.00 3.36
N GLY A 106 -9.95 -10.87 2.23
CA GLY A 106 -10.52 -10.99 0.90
C GLY A 106 -11.13 -12.37 0.62
N ARG A 107 -10.53 -13.45 1.14
CA ARG A 107 -11.05 -14.82 1.00
C ARG A 107 -12.32 -15.05 1.82
N LEU A 108 -12.44 -14.38 2.97
CA LEU A 108 -13.63 -14.41 3.82
C LEU A 108 -14.72 -13.45 3.32
N TRP A 109 -14.42 -12.62 2.32
CA TRP A 109 -15.34 -11.61 1.81
C TRP A 109 -16.55 -12.25 1.12
N PRO A 110 -17.79 -11.76 1.34
CA PRO A 110 -18.96 -12.42 0.80
C PRO A 110 -19.00 -12.41 -0.72
N ALA A 111 -19.30 -13.57 -1.33
CA ALA A 111 -19.35 -13.76 -2.79
C ALA A 111 -20.29 -12.77 -3.54
N ARG A 112 -21.28 -12.19 -2.85
CA ARG A 112 -22.18 -11.17 -3.42
C ARG A 112 -21.47 -9.85 -3.78
N TRP A 113 -20.30 -9.60 -3.20
CA TRP A 113 -19.44 -8.45 -3.50
C TRP A 113 -18.21 -8.86 -4.31
N ALA A 114 -18.05 -10.16 -4.62
CA ALA A 114 -16.99 -10.60 -5.50
C ALA A 114 -17.25 -10.05 -6.91
N PRO A 115 -16.21 -9.60 -7.63
CA PRO A 115 -16.35 -9.15 -9.01
C PRO A 115 -17.03 -10.24 -9.84
N ARG A 116 -18.17 -9.93 -10.47
CA ARG A 116 -18.91 -10.89 -11.32
C ARG A 116 -18.11 -11.36 -12.54
N HIS A 117 -17.04 -10.65 -12.86
CA HIS A 117 -16.05 -11.03 -13.85
C HIS A 117 -14.72 -11.10 -13.13
N ALA A 118 -14.33 -12.28 -12.64
CA ALA A 118 -12.94 -12.54 -12.38
C ALA A 118 -12.29 -12.76 -13.76
N PRO A 119 -11.52 -11.80 -14.31
CA PRO A 119 -10.71 -12.12 -15.47
C PRO A 119 -9.87 -13.35 -15.11
N ARG A 120 -9.74 -14.29 -16.06
CA ARG A 120 -8.72 -15.35 -15.97
C ARG A 120 -7.35 -14.68 -16.13
N THR A 121 -6.93 -13.96 -15.09
CA THR A 121 -5.64 -13.27 -15.07
C THR A 121 -4.61 -14.36 -14.93
N SER A 122 -3.83 -14.59 -15.99
CA SER A 122 -2.73 -15.54 -15.97
C SER A 122 -1.81 -15.22 -14.79
N PRO A 123 -1.33 -16.22 -14.01
CA PRO A 123 -0.38 -16.01 -12.93
C PRO A 123 0.86 -15.24 -13.40
N TRP A 124 1.25 -15.43 -14.67
CA TRP A 124 2.33 -14.70 -15.32
C TRP A 124 2.04 -13.20 -15.46
N ILE A 125 0.80 -12.80 -15.72
CA ILE A 125 0.42 -11.39 -15.79
C ILE A 125 0.56 -10.75 -14.42
N VAL A 126 0.17 -11.46 -13.35
CA VAL A 126 0.34 -10.97 -11.96
C VAL A 126 1.82 -10.90 -11.59
N LEU A 127 2.61 -11.92 -11.95
CA LEU A 127 4.04 -11.96 -11.68
C LEU A 127 4.82 -10.92 -12.49
N LEU A 128 4.38 -10.55 -13.70
CA LEU A 128 5.06 -9.56 -14.56
C LEU A 128 4.59 -8.12 -14.29
N SER A 129 3.40 -7.93 -13.73
CA SER A 129 2.89 -6.60 -13.37
C SER A 129 3.29 -6.15 -11.96
N ARG A 130 3.64 -7.09 -11.07
CA ARG A 130 4.07 -6.78 -9.69
C ARG A 130 5.53 -6.31 -9.55
N PRO A 131 6.48 -6.69 -10.42
CA PRO A 131 7.80 -6.11 -10.44
C PRO A 131 7.84 -5.07 -11.56
N ILE A 132 7.28 -3.90 -11.30
CA ILE A 132 7.86 -2.68 -11.87
C ILE A 132 8.58 -1.97 -10.71
N PRO A 133 9.65 -2.56 -10.13
CA PRO A 133 10.58 -1.76 -9.38
C PRO A 133 11.27 -0.88 -10.41
N VAL A 134 11.09 0.42 -10.29
CA VAL A 134 12.13 1.44 -10.44
C VAL A 134 13.42 0.95 -11.15
N VAL A 135 13.34 0.67 -12.46
CA VAL A 135 14.51 0.71 -13.36
C VAL A 135 14.69 2.15 -13.89
N ALA A 136 13.92 3.10 -13.33
CA ALA A 136 13.97 4.52 -13.66
C ALA A 136 14.99 5.31 -12.80
N GLU A 137 15.69 4.66 -11.86
CA GLU A 137 16.82 5.27 -11.15
C GLU A 137 18.11 4.49 -11.46
N ALA A 138 18.73 4.87 -12.58
CA ALA A 138 20.15 4.69 -12.85
C ALA A 138 20.66 5.93 -13.60
#